data_AF-A0A3D3JYS6-F1
#
_entry.id   AF-A0A3D3JYS6-F1
#
_cell.length_a   1.000
_cell.length_b   1.000
_cell.length_c   1.000
_cell.angle_alpha   90.00
_cell.angle_beta   90.00
_cell.angle_gamma   90.00
#
_symmetry.space_group_name_H-M   'P 1'
#
loop_
_entity.id
_entity.type
_entity.pdbx_description
1 polymer ?
#
loop_
_entity_poly.entity_id
_entity_poly.type
_entity_poly.pdbx_seq_one_letter_code
_entity_poly.pdbx_strand_id
1 'polypeptide(L)'
;MVVTSEPIATRIGVDVLRDGGNAVDAAVTLGFVLAVVRPRAGNIGGGGFMLIKRRDGGQVEVIDYRETAPASADRDMFLDADGNADPQKSRFSHLSAGVPGTVAG
;
A
#
# COMPACT_ATOMS: atom_id res chain seq x y z
N MET A 1 16.29 0.73 14.06
CA MET A 1 16.38 -0.57 13.35
C MET A 1 15.47 -0.50 12.14
N VAL A 2 15.89 -1.03 10.99
CA VAL A 2 15.08 -1.07 9.76
C VAL A 2 15.13 -2.48 9.22
N VAL A 3 13.97 -3.01 8.83
CA VAL A 3 13.84 -4.35 8.25
C VAL A 3 12.86 -4.25 7.08
N THR A 4 13.27 -4.69 5.90
CA THR A 4 12.41 -4.79 4.72
C THR A 4 12.75 -6.07 3.95
N SER A 5 11.89 -6.44 3.00
CA SER A 5 12.15 -7.59 2.11
C SER A 5 13.22 -7.33 1.05
N GLU A 6 13.71 -6.09 0.91
CA GLU A 6 14.70 -5.70 -0.10
C GLU A 6 15.95 -5.09 0.53
N PRO A 7 17.16 -5.61 0.25
CA PRO A 7 18.40 -5.07 0.84
C PRO A 7 18.65 -3.59 0.52
N ILE A 8 18.30 -3.15 -0.70
CA ILE A 8 18.45 -1.74 -1.13
C ILE A 8 17.53 -0.84 -0.29
N ALA A 9 16.27 -1.24 -0.12
CA ALA A 9 15.32 -0.50 0.70
C ALA A 9 15.80 -0.44 2.16
N THR A 10 16.19 -1.57 2.75
CA THR A 10 16.72 -1.60 4.13
C THR A 10 17.90 -0.64 4.31
N ARG A 11 18.84 -0.59 3.36
CA ARG A 11 19.98 0.35 3.41
C ARG A 11 19.53 1.80 3.39
N ILE A 12 18.66 2.17 2.44
CA ILE A 12 18.15 3.54 2.32
C ILE A 12 17.40 3.95 3.60
N GLY A 13 16.57 3.07 4.17
CA GLY A 13 15.88 3.37 5.42
C GLY A 13 16.84 3.57 6.60
N VAL A 14 17.95 2.82 6.66
CA VAL A 14 19.00 3.05 7.66
C VAL A 14 19.64 4.43 7.46
N ASP A 15 19.90 4.83 6.21
CA ASP A 15 20.50 6.12 5.90
C ASP A 15 19.57 7.28 6.29
N VAL A 16 18.25 7.18 6.03
CA VAL A 16 17.26 8.17 6.51
C VAL A 16 17.32 8.37 8.04
N LEU A 17 17.43 7.28 8.80
CA LEU A 17 17.55 7.37 10.26
C LEU A 17 18.89 7.96 10.70
N ARG A 18 19.98 7.68 9.97
CA ARG A 18 21.31 8.25 10.25
C ARG A 18 21.37 9.74 9.96
N ASP A 19 20.63 10.19 8.96
CA ASP A 19 20.51 11.60 8.56
C ASP A 19 19.55 12.39 9.47
N GLY A 20 19.05 11.78 10.54
CA GLY A 20 18.23 12.43 11.57
C GLY A 20 16.72 12.29 11.38
N GLY A 21 16.27 11.55 10.36
CA GLY A 21 14.86 11.23 10.16
C GLY A 21 14.31 10.30 11.25
N ASN A 22 13.00 10.37 11.47
CA ASN A 22 12.29 9.49 12.39
C ASN A 22 11.79 8.20 11.69
N ALA A 23 11.13 7.32 12.44
CA ALA A 23 10.64 6.04 11.90
C ALA A 23 9.56 6.20 10.81
N VAL A 24 8.74 7.25 10.88
CA VAL A 24 7.72 7.60 9.87
C VAL A 24 8.40 8.13 8.61
N ASP A 25 9.40 9.02 8.73
CA ASP A 25 10.17 9.53 7.58
C ASP A 25 10.83 8.38 6.81
N ALA A 26 11.43 7.43 7.54
CA ALA A 26 11.99 6.22 6.97
C ALA A 26 10.90 5.37 6.30
N ALA A 27 9.75 5.13 6.95
CA ALA A 27 8.67 4.33 6.39
C ALA A 27 8.09 4.92 5.09
N VAL A 28 7.84 6.24 5.04
CA VAL A 28 7.36 6.94 3.83
C VAL A 28 8.38 6.83 2.70
N THR A 29 9.66 7.07 3.00
CA THR A 29 10.75 6.90 2.02
C THR A 29 10.78 5.48 1.47
N LEU A 30 10.67 4.49 2.36
CA LEU A 30 10.66 3.07 1.98
C LEU A 30 9.45 2.69 1.14
N GLY A 31 8.28 3.31 1.34
CA GLY A 31 7.11 3.13 0.48
C GLY A 31 7.42 3.40 -0.98
N PHE A 32 8.05 4.55 -1.28
CA PHE A 32 8.47 4.90 -2.64
C PHE A 32 9.62 4.03 -3.15
N VAL A 33 10.62 3.76 -2.33
CA VAL A 33 11.74 2.90 -2.73
C VAL A 33 11.26 1.50 -3.10
N LEU A 34 10.38 0.89 -2.28
CA LEU A 34 9.84 -0.43 -2.55
C LEU A 34 8.96 -0.47 -3.80
N ALA A 35 8.29 0.63 -4.15
CA ALA A 35 7.58 0.73 -5.44
C ALA A 35 8.53 0.58 -6.65
N VAL A 36 9.82 0.92 -6.49
CA VAL A 36 10.84 0.76 -7.53
C VAL A 36 11.53 -0.60 -7.43
N VAL A 37 12.03 -0.98 -6.25
CA VAL A 37 12.90 -2.17 -6.11
C VAL A 37 12.11 -3.47 -5.90
N ARG A 38 10.84 -3.40 -5.50
CA ARG A 38 9.93 -4.54 -5.35
C ARG A 38 8.55 -4.25 -5.97
N PRO A 39 8.46 -3.96 -7.28
CA PRO A 39 7.24 -3.45 -7.91
C PRO A 39 6.06 -4.44 -7.91
N ARG A 40 6.31 -5.73 -7.66
CA ARG A 40 5.24 -6.73 -7.46
C ARG A 40 4.47 -6.56 -6.14
N ALA A 41 5.03 -5.86 -5.16
CA ALA A 41 4.45 -5.74 -3.80
C ALA A 41 4.47 -4.31 -3.26
N GLY A 42 5.58 -3.58 -3.44
CA GLY A 42 5.62 -2.15 -3.22
C GLY A 42 4.77 -1.46 -4.27
N ASN A 43 3.94 -0.51 -3.86
CA ASN A 43 2.93 0.08 -4.73
C ASN A 43 2.75 1.57 -4.46
N ILE A 44 2.39 2.31 -5.50
CA ILE A 44 1.72 3.62 -5.40
C ILE A 44 0.28 3.54 -5.94
N GLY A 45 -0.05 2.46 -6.65
CA GLY A 45 -1.35 2.22 -7.28
C GLY A 45 -2.26 1.29 -6.49
N GLY A 46 -1.93 0.99 -5.24
CA GLY A 46 -2.75 0.15 -4.35
C GLY A 46 -3.05 0.88 -3.05
N GLY A 47 -3.05 0.13 -1.95
CA GLY A 47 -3.34 0.63 -0.61
C GLY A 47 -2.61 -0.17 0.48
N GLY A 48 -2.97 0.09 1.73
CA GLY A 48 -2.35 -0.57 2.87
C GLY A 48 -2.76 0.02 4.21
N PHE A 49 -2.02 -0.38 5.24
CA PHE A 49 -2.22 0.04 6.61
C PHE A 49 -0.87 0.37 7.24
N MET A 50 -0.73 1.57 7.80
CA MET A 50 0.46 1.96 8.56
C MET A 50 0.11 2.04 10.04
N LEU A 51 0.77 1.20 10.84
CA LEU A 51 0.61 1.20 12.30
C LEU A 51 1.76 2.00 12.92
N ILE A 52 1.42 2.99 13.75
CA ILE A 52 2.37 3.92 14.34
C ILE A 52 2.22 3.90 15.86
N LYS A 53 3.26 3.44 16.56
CA LYS A 53 3.36 3.60 18.00
C LYS A 53 4.03 4.94 18.31
N ARG A 54 3.28 5.87 18.91
CA ARG A 54 3.83 7.16 19.35
C ARG A 54 4.82 6.96 20.49
N ARG A 55 5.82 7.85 20.56
CA ARG A 55 6.91 7.83 21.54
C ARG A 55 6.44 7.99 22.99
N ASP A 56 5.34 8.70 23.19
CA ASP A 56 4.75 8.97 24.50
C ASP A 56 4.16 7.73 25.18
N GLY A 57 4.17 6.57 24.52
CA GLY A 57 3.63 5.33 25.04
C GLY A 57 2.12 5.20 24.87
N GLY A 58 1.47 6.18 24.23
CA GLY A 58 0.04 6.23 23.95
C GLY A 58 -0.46 5.12 23.02
N GLN A 59 -1.70 5.23 22.56
CA GLN A 59 -2.30 4.21 21.70
C GLN A 59 -1.55 4.06 20.36
N VAL A 60 -1.68 2.89 19.73
CA VAL A 60 -1.20 2.71 18.36
C VAL A 60 -2.18 3.42 17.43
N GLU A 61 -1.66 4.32 16.62
CA GLU A 61 -2.43 4.95 15.55
C GLU A 61 -2.36 4.09 14.29
N VAL A 62 -3.45 4.08 13.53
CA VAL A 62 -3.53 3.36 12.25
C VAL A 62 -3.91 4.36 11.17
N ILE A 63 -3.07 4.46 10.15
CA ILE A 63 -3.45 5.12 8.89
C ILE A 63 -3.95 4.00 7.98
N ASP A 64 -5.27 3.97 7.77
CA ASP A 64 -5.92 3.10 6.80
C ASP A 64 -6.04 3.84 5.47
N TYR A 65 -5.27 3.39 4.50
CA TYR A 65 -5.27 3.89 3.12
C TYR A 65 -5.56 2.75 2.16
N ARG A 66 -6.46 1.84 2.57
CA ARG A 66 -6.96 0.77 1.72
C ARG A 66 -7.66 1.34 0.50
N GLU A 67 -7.50 0.64 -0.64
CA GLU A 67 -8.23 0.98 -1.85
C GLU A 67 -9.74 0.92 -1.62
N THR A 68 -10.48 1.82 -2.27
CA THR A 68 -11.94 1.86 -2.22
C THR A 68 -12.54 1.58 -3.59
N ALA A 69 -13.73 1.01 -3.63
CA ALA A 69 -14.45 0.84 -4.89
C ALA A 69 -14.83 2.24 -5.45
N PRO A 70 -14.67 2.47 -6.76
CA PRO A 70 -15.09 3.73 -7.37
C PRO A 70 -16.62 3.90 -7.28
N ALA A 71 -17.12 5.13 -7.38
CA ALA A 71 -18.55 5.43 -7.30
C ALA A 71 -19.41 4.72 -8.37
N SER A 72 -18.80 4.29 -9.49
CA SER A 72 -19.45 3.53 -10.55
C SER A 72 -19.44 2.01 -10.33
N ALA A 73 -18.85 1.52 -9.25
CA ALA A 73 -18.86 0.09 -8.94
C ALA A 73 -20.29 -0.36 -8.60
N ASP A 74 -20.62 -1.57 -9.04
CA ASP A 74 -21.92 -2.19 -8.78
C ASP A 74 -21.74 -3.64 -8.32
N ARG A 75 -22.80 -4.21 -7.75
CA ARG A 75 -22.78 -5.55 -7.13
C ARG A 75 -22.40 -6.65 -8.13
N ASP A 76 -22.79 -6.49 -9.39
CA ASP A 76 -22.80 -7.57 -10.39
C ASP A 76 -21.68 -7.38 -11.43
N MET A 77 -20.78 -6.40 -11.25
CA MET A 77 -19.70 -6.04 -12.18
C MET A 77 -18.71 -7.17 -12.51
N PHE A 78 -18.66 -8.22 -11.69
CA PHE A 78 -17.81 -9.40 -11.91
C PHE A 78 -18.57 -10.65 -12.36
N LEU A 79 -19.85 -10.52 -12.73
CA LEU A 79 -20.65 -11.63 -13.25
C LEU A 79 -20.61 -11.66 -14.78
N ASP A 80 -20.72 -12.86 -15.37
CA ASP A 80 -20.96 -13.05 -16.79
C ASP A 80 -22.44 -12.84 -17.16
N ALA A 81 -22.79 -13.09 -18.43
CA ALA A 81 -24.16 -12.89 -18.93
C ALA A 81 -25.18 -13.85 -18.32
N ASP A 82 -24.72 -15.01 -17.81
CA ASP A 82 -25.55 -16.03 -17.19
C ASP A 82 -25.62 -15.86 -15.66
N GLY A 83 -24.96 -14.83 -15.12
CA GLY A 83 -24.93 -14.52 -13.69
C GLY A 83 -23.88 -15.31 -12.90
N ASN A 84 -22.96 -16.02 -13.55
CA ASN A 84 -21.87 -16.73 -12.89
C ASN A 84 -20.67 -15.80 -12.67
N ALA A 85 -19.85 -16.11 -11.65
CA ALA A 85 -18.63 -15.34 -11.41
C ALA A 85 -17.63 -15.48 -12.57
N ASP A 86 -17.10 -14.35 -13.05
CA ASP A 86 -16.10 -14.28 -14.12
C ASP A 86 -14.70 -13.94 -13.55
N PRO A 87 -13.76 -14.92 -13.53
CA PRO A 87 -12.39 -14.70 -13.05
C PRO A 87 -11.59 -13.73 -13.93
N GLN A 88 -11.92 -13.58 -15.21
CA GLN A 88 -11.23 -12.63 -16.09
C GLN A 88 -11.57 -11.19 -15.70
N LYS A 89 -12.85 -10.90 -15.45
CA LYS A 89 -13.28 -9.57 -14.98
C LYS A 89 -12.66 -9.21 -13.63
N SER A 90 -12.67 -10.14 -12.68
CA SER A 90 -12.19 -9.89 -11.30
C SER A 90 -10.67 -9.87 -11.13
N ARG A 91 -9.88 -10.43 -12.07
CA ARG A 91 -8.42 -10.52 -11.93
C ARG A 91 -7.63 -9.77 -13.01
N PHE A 92 -8.17 -9.66 -14.21
CA PHE A 92 -7.44 -9.20 -15.39
C PHE A 92 -8.16 -8.09 -16.16
N SER A 93 -9.04 -7.33 -15.49
CA SER A 93 -9.71 -6.17 -16.08
C SER A 93 -9.57 -4.93 -15.22
N HIS A 94 -9.82 -3.76 -15.79
CA HIS A 94 -9.82 -2.50 -15.02
C HIS A 94 -10.89 -2.46 -13.91
N LEU A 95 -11.91 -3.31 -13.99
CA LEU A 95 -12.96 -3.41 -12.97
C LEU A 95 -12.40 -3.87 -11.62
N SER A 96 -11.26 -4.58 -11.59
CA SER A 96 -10.62 -5.02 -10.35
C SER A 96 -9.70 -3.97 -9.72
N ALA A 97 -9.55 -2.79 -10.33
CA ALA A 97 -8.78 -1.69 -9.77
C ALA A 97 -9.64 -0.84 -8.83
N GLY A 98 -9.25 -0.80 -7.55
CA GLY A 98 -9.77 0.18 -6.59
C GLY A 98 -9.09 1.54 -6.75
N VAL A 99 -9.67 2.59 -6.16
CA VAL A 99 -9.05 3.93 -6.10
C VAL A 99 -7.82 3.85 -5.20
N PRO A 100 -6.60 4.13 -5.71
CA PRO A 100 -5.37 4.00 -4.93
C PRO A 100 -5.31 4.95 -3.73
N GLY A 101 -4.85 4.42 -2.59
CA GLY A 101 -4.72 5.17 -1.33
C GLY A 101 -3.28 5.43 -0.89
N THR A 102 -2.30 4.64 -1.35
CA THR A 102 -0.93 4.63 -0.78
C THR A 102 -0.21 5.97 -0.75
N VAL A 103 -0.45 6.87 -1.70
CA VAL A 103 0.21 8.20 -1.69
C VAL A 103 -0.53 9.21 -0.78
N ALA A 104 -1.82 9.01 -0.57
CA ALA A 104 -2.64 9.88 0.28
C ALA A 104 -2.50 9.53 1.78
N GLY A 105 -2.23 8.26 2.09
CA GLY A 105 -1.90 7.78 3.44
C GLY A 105 -0.49 8.14 3.85
#